data_AF-A0A5J4XMX6-F1
#
_entry.id   AF-A0A5J4XMX6-F1
#
_cell.length_a   1.000
_cell.length_b   1.000
_cell.length_c   1.000
_cell.angle_alpha   90.00
_cell.angle_beta   90.00
_cell.angle_gamma   90.00
#
_symmetry.space_group_name_H-M   'P 1'
#
loop_
_entity.id
_entity.type
_entity.pdbx_description
1 polymer ?
#
loop_
_entity_poly.entity_id
_entity_poly.type
_entity_poly.pdbx_seq_one_letter_code
_entity_poly.pdbx_strand_id
1 'polypeptide(L)'
;MHWSATLHVHKLNVRLTPANDAFQLRKKLKHRPSHGLQQSALAMAVDGQHIMVNACTGKMGHATAEAVVRAGLSLVPYSFTGSSEAVAVGNVGVEGIPVELVGPERRQQAMEQAKHEYPNMIIIDFTLPMAVNDNAVFYCQNKIPFVMGTTGGDRHKLLQDTKHAGVYAVIAPQMGKQVVAFQAMMEMMAQEFPGAFSGYNLSVTESHQRTKADTSGTAKAVVGSLQRLGLDFSESDIRKIREKGAQLDQMHVPENALDGHAFHTYALTSPDGSVSFEFQHNVIGRQIYAEGTVDAALFLAKQVHDKTEQRIFNMIDVLKAGAMR
;
A
#
# COMPACT_ATOMS: atom_id res chain seq x y z
N MET A 1 -46.07 25.60 -36.30
CA MET A 1 -46.07 24.32 -37.05
C MET A 1 -45.67 23.22 -36.08
N HIS A 2 -46.63 22.41 -35.66
CA HIS A 2 -46.39 21.20 -34.86
C HIS A 2 -45.86 20.09 -35.77
N TRP A 3 -44.80 19.43 -35.36
CA TRP A 3 -44.40 18.13 -35.91
C TRP A 3 -44.25 17.15 -34.76
N SER A 4 -45.23 16.24 -34.68
CA SER A 4 -45.18 14.98 -33.94
C SER A 4 -44.46 13.96 -34.83
N ALA A 5 -43.48 13.25 -34.28
CA ALA A 5 -42.82 12.13 -34.95
C ALA A 5 -42.93 10.88 -34.08
N THR A 6 -43.79 9.97 -34.53
CA THR A 6 -44.06 8.65 -33.95
C THR A 6 -42.88 7.72 -34.22
N LEU A 7 -42.24 7.20 -33.18
CA LEU A 7 -41.17 6.19 -33.30
C LEU A 7 -41.79 4.80 -33.53
N HIS A 8 -41.49 4.18 -34.68
CA HIS A 8 -41.78 2.76 -34.92
C HIS A 8 -40.71 1.90 -34.24
N VAL A 9 -41.10 1.07 -33.26
CA VAL A 9 -40.22 0.09 -32.63
C VAL A 9 -40.34 -1.23 -33.39
N HIS A 10 -39.27 -1.62 -34.10
CA HIS A 10 -39.10 -2.99 -34.57
C HIS A 10 -38.82 -3.92 -33.38
N LYS A 11 -39.69 -4.92 -33.18
CA LYS A 11 -39.48 -6.01 -32.22
C LYS A 11 -38.30 -6.88 -32.68
N LEU A 12 -37.13 -6.68 -32.08
CA LEU A 12 -36.05 -7.65 -32.08
C LEU A 12 -36.42 -8.79 -31.12
N ASN A 13 -36.72 -9.95 -31.69
CA ASN A 13 -36.97 -11.20 -30.97
C ASN A 13 -35.62 -11.75 -30.48
N VAL A 14 -35.17 -11.33 -29.29
CA VAL A 14 -34.06 -11.99 -28.59
C VAL A 14 -34.67 -13.04 -27.66
N ARG A 15 -34.46 -14.32 -28.00
CA ARG A 15 -34.77 -15.44 -27.10
C ARG A 15 -33.86 -15.35 -25.87
N LEU A 16 -34.45 -14.98 -24.74
CA LEU A 16 -33.80 -15.11 -23.43
C LEU A 16 -33.76 -16.60 -23.05
N THR A 17 -32.55 -17.15 -22.92
CA THR A 17 -32.32 -18.44 -22.27
C THR A 17 -32.58 -18.33 -20.76
N PRO A 18 -33.17 -19.33 -20.08
CA PRO A 18 -33.56 -19.20 -18.68
C PRO A 18 -32.37 -19.37 -17.72
N ALA A 19 -32.18 -18.37 -16.86
CA ALA A 19 -31.93 -18.46 -15.41
C ALA A 19 -31.01 -19.57 -14.82
N ASN A 20 -29.96 -20.04 -15.50
CA ASN A 20 -28.98 -20.97 -14.90
C ASN A 20 -27.68 -20.30 -14.41
N ASP A 21 -27.31 -19.12 -14.92
CA ASP A 21 -26.04 -18.46 -14.54
C ASP A 21 -26.13 -17.64 -13.24
N ALA A 22 -27.31 -17.12 -12.90
CA ALA A 22 -27.51 -16.40 -11.63
C ALA A 22 -27.39 -17.32 -10.39
N PHE A 23 -27.62 -18.62 -10.55
CA PHE A 23 -27.49 -19.61 -9.48
C PHE A 23 -26.03 -19.99 -9.21
N GLN A 24 -25.18 -19.99 -10.24
CA GLN A 24 -23.75 -20.24 -10.12
C GLN A 24 -22.99 -19.05 -9.50
N LEU A 25 -23.42 -17.81 -9.77
CA LEU A 25 -22.88 -16.62 -9.09
C LEU A 25 -23.22 -16.61 -7.58
N ARG A 26 -24.44 -17.03 -7.21
CA ARG A 26 -24.85 -17.13 -5.79
C ARG A 26 -24.13 -18.24 -5.02
N LYS A 27 -23.70 -19.32 -5.68
CA LYS A 27 -22.90 -20.38 -5.02
C LYS A 27 -21.47 -19.94 -4.72
N LYS A 28 -20.84 -19.11 -5.57
CA LYS A 28 -19.50 -18.55 -5.32
C LYS A 28 -19.45 -17.51 -4.18
N LEU A 29 -20.59 -16.92 -3.81
CA LEU A 29 -20.70 -15.97 -2.69
C LEU A 29 -21.02 -16.63 -1.33
N LYS A 30 -21.33 -17.94 -1.29
CA LYS A 30 -21.75 -18.66 -0.06
C LYS A 30 -20.62 -19.27 0.78
N HIS A 31 -19.36 -19.00 0.45
CA HIS A 31 -18.19 -19.46 1.23
C HIS A 31 -17.33 -18.31 1.77
N ARG A 32 -17.95 -17.15 2.04
CA ARG A 32 -17.34 -16.20 2.97
C ARG A 32 -17.65 -16.69 4.39
N PRO A 33 -16.64 -16.98 5.23
CA PRO A 33 -16.89 -17.19 6.65
C PRO A 33 -17.64 -15.97 7.19
N SER A 34 -18.61 -16.20 8.07
CA SER A 34 -19.38 -15.10 8.68
C SER A 34 -18.42 -14.11 9.32
N HIS A 35 -18.68 -12.81 9.17
CA HIS A 35 -17.82 -11.71 9.63
C HIS A 35 -17.36 -11.88 11.10
N GLY A 36 -18.18 -12.48 11.97
CA GLY A 36 -17.85 -12.78 13.36
C GLY A 36 -16.81 -13.90 13.57
N LEU A 37 -16.81 -14.94 12.72
CA LEU A 37 -15.80 -16.03 12.78
C LEU A 37 -14.44 -15.56 12.25
N GLN A 38 -14.44 -14.65 11.27
CA GLN A 38 -13.22 -14.01 10.76
C GLN A 38 -12.60 -13.08 11.81
N GLN A 39 -13.42 -12.30 12.52
CA GLN A 39 -12.97 -11.44 13.63
C GLN A 39 -12.44 -12.25 14.82
N SER A 40 -13.08 -13.37 15.19
CA SER A 40 -12.60 -14.20 16.31
C SER A 40 -11.27 -14.90 15.99
N ALA A 41 -11.10 -15.41 14.76
CA ALA A 41 -9.85 -16.04 14.33
C ALA A 41 -8.71 -15.01 14.16
N LEU A 42 -9.03 -13.79 13.73
CA LEU A 42 -8.06 -12.70 13.69
C LEU A 42 -7.68 -12.27 15.11
N ALA A 43 -8.64 -12.09 16.01
CA ALA A 43 -8.37 -11.75 17.41
C ALA A 43 -7.43 -12.76 18.08
N MET A 44 -7.62 -14.07 17.86
CA MET A 44 -6.71 -15.10 18.42
C MET A 44 -5.34 -15.16 17.73
N ALA A 45 -5.23 -14.79 16.45
CA ALA A 45 -3.96 -14.74 15.72
C ALA A 45 -3.16 -13.45 15.99
N VAL A 46 -3.82 -12.42 16.51
CA VAL A 46 -3.27 -11.06 16.69
C VAL A 46 -2.98 -10.74 18.17
N ASP A 47 -3.65 -11.42 19.10
CA ASP A 47 -3.32 -11.33 20.52
C ASP A 47 -1.88 -11.82 20.75
N GLY A 48 -1.03 -10.92 21.26
CA GLY A 48 0.38 -11.19 21.50
C GLY A 48 1.28 -11.22 20.25
N GLN A 49 0.84 -10.74 19.07
CA GLN A 49 1.73 -10.67 17.91
C GLN A 49 2.89 -9.69 18.16
N HIS A 50 4.13 -10.20 18.07
CA HIS A 50 5.35 -9.42 18.23
C HIS A 50 5.81 -8.84 16.89
N ILE A 51 6.13 -7.55 16.87
CA ILE A 51 6.56 -6.82 15.68
C ILE A 51 7.90 -6.13 15.95
N MET A 52 8.89 -6.43 15.13
CA MET A 52 10.17 -5.72 15.10
C MET A 52 10.17 -4.73 13.93
N VAL A 53 10.56 -3.47 14.16
CA VAL A 53 10.58 -2.43 13.11
C VAL A 53 12.00 -1.98 12.82
N ASN A 54 12.45 -2.19 11.58
CA ASN A 54 13.79 -1.85 11.11
C ASN A 54 13.66 -0.78 10.01
N ALA A 55 14.17 0.45 10.12
CA ALA A 55 14.83 1.04 11.27
C ALA A 55 13.91 2.07 11.95
N CYS A 56 13.74 1.96 13.26
CA CYS A 56 13.02 2.95 14.09
C CYS A 56 13.66 4.34 14.11
N THR A 57 14.89 4.49 13.62
CA THR A 57 15.58 5.79 13.50
C THR A 57 15.06 6.64 12.34
N GLY A 58 14.46 6.02 11.33
CA GLY A 58 13.88 6.72 10.20
C GLY A 58 12.47 7.23 10.52
N LYS A 59 12.07 8.37 9.94
CA LYS A 59 10.72 8.96 10.13
C LYS A 59 9.57 7.97 9.86
N MET A 60 9.74 7.06 8.89
CA MET A 60 8.72 6.07 8.54
C MET A 60 8.73 4.86 9.48
N GLY A 61 9.91 4.33 9.80
CA GLY A 61 10.03 3.25 10.78
C GLY A 61 9.51 3.68 12.15
N HIS A 62 9.86 4.88 12.62
CA HIS A 62 9.36 5.43 13.88
C HIS A 62 7.83 5.53 13.93
N ALA A 63 7.21 6.18 12.94
CA ALA A 63 5.74 6.30 12.88
C ALA A 63 5.05 4.93 12.76
N THR A 64 5.72 3.93 12.18
CA THR A 64 5.21 2.56 12.13
C THR A 64 5.31 1.86 13.47
N ALA A 65 6.42 2.04 14.20
CA ALA A 65 6.58 1.52 15.56
C ALA A 65 5.55 2.12 16.53
N GLU A 66 5.26 3.43 16.43
CA GLU A 66 4.16 4.05 17.17
C GLU A 66 2.79 3.43 16.77
N ALA A 67 2.56 3.17 15.48
CA ALA A 67 1.32 2.54 15.01
C ALA A 67 1.15 1.10 15.53
N VAL A 68 2.24 0.35 15.63
CA VAL A 68 2.26 -0.99 16.26
C VAL A 68 1.78 -0.89 17.71
N VAL A 69 2.32 0.04 18.49
CA VAL A 69 1.91 0.24 19.90
C VAL A 69 0.46 0.72 20.00
N ARG A 70 0.06 1.71 19.20
CA ARG A 70 -1.35 2.19 19.15
C ARG A 70 -2.34 1.09 18.78
N ALA A 71 -1.93 0.13 17.97
CA ALA A 71 -2.74 -1.01 17.57
C ALA A 71 -2.84 -2.11 18.65
N GLY A 72 -2.16 -1.94 19.79
CA GLY A 72 -2.13 -2.92 20.88
C GLY A 72 -1.21 -4.12 20.61
N LEU A 73 -0.30 -4.01 19.64
CA LEU A 73 0.66 -5.07 19.32
C LEU A 73 1.94 -4.91 20.14
N SER A 74 2.66 -6.02 20.33
CA SER A 74 3.92 -6.00 21.07
C SER A 74 5.05 -5.50 20.17
N LEU A 75 5.56 -4.30 20.45
CA LEU A 75 6.79 -3.81 19.81
C LEU A 75 8.00 -4.53 20.42
N VAL A 76 8.78 -5.21 19.58
CA VAL A 76 10.04 -5.85 19.98
C VAL A 76 11.08 -4.76 20.25
N PRO A 77 11.81 -4.80 21.39
CA PRO A 77 12.70 -3.71 21.82
C PRO A 77 14.06 -3.72 21.11
N TYR A 78 14.09 -4.13 19.84
CA TYR A 78 15.27 -4.11 18.98
C TYR A 78 14.93 -3.45 17.64
N SER A 79 15.86 -2.69 17.08
CA SER A 79 15.80 -2.16 15.72
C SER A 79 17.18 -2.24 15.08
N PHE A 80 17.30 -2.94 13.97
CA PHE A 80 18.54 -2.99 13.19
C PHE A 80 18.76 -1.70 12.42
N THR A 81 20.00 -1.22 12.45
CA THR A 81 20.41 0.02 11.79
C THR A 81 21.66 -0.20 10.95
N GLY A 82 21.91 0.71 9.99
CA GLY A 82 23.15 0.71 9.20
C GLY A 82 24.34 1.28 9.99
N SER A 83 25.54 1.19 9.40
CA SER A 83 26.83 1.57 9.99
C SER A 83 27.14 3.08 10.05
N SER A 84 26.13 3.95 10.04
CA SER A 84 26.38 5.39 10.12
C SER A 84 26.98 5.75 11.48
N GLU A 85 28.07 6.53 11.51
CA GLU A 85 28.72 7.04 12.73
C GLU A 85 27.76 7.82 13.64
N ALA A 86 26.66 8.36 13.08
CA ALA A 86 25.61 9.05 13.83
C ALA A 86 24.58 8.10 14.48
N VAL A 87 24.62 6.80 14.18
CA VAL A 87 23.82 5.76 14.83
C VAL A 87 24.72 5.04 15.82
N ALA A 88 25.21 5.80 16.80
CA ALA A 88 25.88 5.23 17.95
C ALA A 88 24.91 4.27 18.67
N VAL A 89 25.47 3.18 19.18
CA VAL A 89 24.83 2.24 20.10
C VAL A 89 24.01 3.05 21.13
N GLY A 90 22.70 2.84 21.18
CA GLY A 90 21.78 3.65 21.97
C GLY A 90 20.34 3.18 21.84
N ASN A 91 19.42 3.90 22.49
CA ASN A 91 17.99 3.58 22.47
C ASN A 91 17.19 4.70 21.82
N VAL A 92 16.13 4.34 21.09
CA VAL A 92 15.07 5.26 20.66
C VAL A 92 13.83 4.97 21.49
N GLY A 93 13.23 6.02 22.08
CA GLY A 93 11.94 5.88 22.76
C GLY A 93 10.80 5.87 21.75
N VAL A 94 9.93 4.85 21.81
CA VAL A 94 8.71 4.76 21.01
C VAL A 94 7.54 4.56 21.98
N GLU A 95 6.68 5.57 22.14
CA GLU A 95 5.53 5.50 23.06
C GLU A 95 5.92 5.04 24.49
N GLY A 96 7.09 5.49 24.97
CA GLY A 96 7.65 5.11 26.28
C GLY A 96 8.41 3.79 26.31
N ILE A 97 8.45 3.03 25.22
CA ILE A 97 9.21 1.78 25.08
C ILE A 97 10.63 2.11 24.59
N PRO A 98 11.70 1.74 25.33
CA PRO A 98 13.06 1.85 24.83
C PRO A 98 13.34 0.76 23.80
N VAL A 99 13.70 1.16 22.58
CA VAL A 99 14.11 0.25 21.50
C VAL A 99 15.61 0.35 21.29
N GLU A 100 16.33 -0.76 21.50
CA GLU A 100 17.78 -0.82 21.30
C GLU A 100 18.12 -0.76 19.81
N LEU A 101 19.03 0.15 19.45
CA LEU A 101 19.60 0.25 18.11
C LEU A 101 20.78 -0.71 17.97
N VAL A 102 20.62 -1.71 17.11
CA VAL A 102 21.60 -2.77 16.90
C VAL A 102 22.26 -2.62 15.54
N GLY A 103 23.56 -2.34 15.55
CA GLY A 103 24.36 -2.24 14.33
C GLY A 103 24.68 -3.60 13.69
N PRO A 104 25.25 -3.60 12.47
CA PRO A 104 25.44 -4.83 11.68
C PRO A 104 26.30 -5.89 12.35
N GLU A 105 27.31 -5.49 13.13
CA GLU A 105 28.22 -6.38 13.88
C GLU A 105 27.47 -7.30 14.86
N ARG A 106 26.39 -6.80 15.48
CA ARG A 106 25.61 -7.53 16.51
C ARG A 106 24.27 -8.05 15.99
N ARG A 107 23.92 -7.81 14.72
CA ARG A 107 22.58 -8.09 14.19
C ARG A 107 22.18 -9.57 14.30
N GLN A 108 23.11 -10.50 14.08
CA GLN A 108 22.82 -11.94 14.15
C GLN A 108 22.59 -12.40 15.59
N GLN A 109 23.43 -11.98 16.54
CA GLN A 109 23.26 -12.30 17.96
C GLN A 109 21.93 -11.75 18.49
N ALA A 110 21.61 -10.49 18.17
CA ALA A 110 20.35 -9.88 18.57
C ALA A 110 19.13 -10.55 17.91
N MET A 111 19.25 -11.01 16.65
CA MET A 111 18.19 -11.79 16.00
C MET A 111 17.92 -13.11 16.72
N GLU A 112 18.97 -13.83 17.12
CA GLU A 112 18.83 -15.09 17.86
C GLU A 112 18.15 -14.88 19.22
N GLN A 113 18.53 -13.81 19.94
CA GLN A 113 17.88 -13.42 21.19
C GLN A 113 16.42 -13.04 20.98
N ALA A 114 16.13 -12.17 20.00
CA ALA A 114 14.77 -11.74 19.69
C ALA A 114 13.86 -12.92 19.31
N LYS A 115 14.37 -13.90 18.56
CA LYS A 115 13.62 -15.11 18.21
C LYS A 115 13.26 -15.98 19.42
N HIS A 116 14.14 -16.02 20.42
CA HIS A 116 13.90 -16.78 21.64
C HIS A 116 12.88 -16.08 22.55
N GLU A 117 12.99 -14.77 22.71
CA GLU A 117 12.12 -13.97 23.59
C GLU A 117 10.75 -13.66 22.98
N TYR A 118 10.68 -13.50 21.66
CA TYR A 118 9.49 -13.06 20.92
C TYR A 118 9.12 -14.07 19.83
N PRO A 119 8.53 -15.22 20.18
CA PRO A 119 8.14 -16.24 19.21
C PRO A 119 7.09 -15.71 18.23
N ASN A 120 7.07 -16.21 17.00
CA ASN A 120 6.17 -15.73 15.93
C ASN A 120 6.38 -14.26 15.51
N MET A 121 7.50 -13.63 15.88
CA MET A 121 7.83 -12.26 15.48
C MET A 121 7.74 -12.04 13.96
N ILE A 122 7.20 -10.90 13.56
CA ILE A 122 7.23 -10.38 12.19
C ILE A 122 8.13 -9.14 12.14
N ILE A 123 8.97 -9.04 11.12
CA ILE A 123 9.79 -7.86 10.89
C ILE A 123 9.10 -6.91 9.92
N ILE A 124 9.08 -5.62 10.21
CA ILE A 124 8.73 -4.55 9.27
C ILE A 124 10.03 -3.85 8.84
N ASP A 125 10.25 -3.71 7.54
CA ASP A 125 11.42 -3.05 6.95
C ASP A 125 11.03 -1.73 6.25
N PHE A 126 11.46 -0.64 6.89
CA PHE A 126 11.58 0.73 6.39
C PHE A 126 13.01 1.24 6.63
N THR A 127 13.93 0.78 5.80
CA THR A 127 15.35 1.13 5.79
C THR A 127 15.69 2.02 4.59
N LEU A 128 16.70 1.65 3.79
CA LEU A 128 17.18 2.39 2.63
C LEU A 128 17.22 1.48 1.39
N PRO A 129 17.10 2.02 0.17
CA PRO A 129 17.14 1.24 -1.06
C PRO A 129 18.34 0.27 -1.15
N MET A 130 19.50 0.70 -0.68
CA MET A 130 20.73 -0.11 -0.68
C MET A 130 20.72 -1.29 0.29
N ALA A 131 19.87 -1.26 1.33
CA ALA A 131 19.77 -2.32 2.34
C ALA A 131 18.70 -3.37 2.00
N VAL A 132 17.78 -3.10 1.06
CA VAL A 132 16.61 -3.94 0.74
C VAL A 132 17.01 -5.40 0.51
N ASN A 133 17.98 -5.65 -0.36
CA ASN A 133 18.35 -7.01 -0.74
C ASN A 133 19.13 -7.73 0.38
N ASP A 134 20.06 -7.07 1.05
CA ASP A 134 20.83 -7.65 2.17
C ASP A 134 19.92 -7.99 3.35
N ASN A 135 19.02 -7.08 3.73
CA ASN A 135 18.05 -7.31 4.79
C ASN A 135 17.12 -8.48 4.46
N ALA A 136 16.58 -8.55 3.24
CA ALA A 136 15.73 -9.65 2.84
C ALA A 136 16.45 -11.01 2.88
N VAL A 137 17.71 -11.07 2.42
CA VAL A 137 18.54 -12.27 2.54
C VAL A 137 18.72 -12.65 4.01
N PHE A 138 19.01 -11.69 4.87
CA PHE A 138 19.18 -11.89 6.31
C PHE A 138 17.90 -12.42 6.99
N TYR A 139 16.74 -11.87 6.65
CA TYR A 139 15.43 -12.35 7.14
C TYR A 139 15.14 -13.77 6.64
N CYS A 140 15.47 -14.06 5.37
CA CYS A 140 15.30 -15.36 4.75
C CYS A 140 16.19 -16.45 5.38
N GLN A 141 17.43 -16.12 5.71
CA GLN A 141 18.37 -17.02 6.40
C GLN A 141 17.88 -17.33 7.82
N ASN A 142 17.33 -16.33 8.52
CA ASN A 142 16.80 -16.49 9.87
C ASN A 142 15.37 -17.06 9.92
N LYS A 143 14.73 -17.27 8.77
CA LYS A 143 13.37 -17.80 8.62
C LYS A 143 12.29 -16.96 9.31
N ILE A 144 12.43 -15.65 9.25
CA ILE A 144 11.49 -14.71 9.88
C ILE A 144 10.57 -14.08 8.84
N PRO A 145 9.23 -14.17 9.01
CA PRO A 145 8.30 -13.46 8.15
C PRO A 145 8.53 -11.94 8.20
N PHE A 146 8.35 -11.27 7.06
CA PHE A 146 8.61 -9.83 7.01
C PHE A 146 7.67 -9.04 6.09
N VAL A 147 7.47 -7.77 6.42
CA VAL A 147 6.77 -6.77 5.63
C VAL A 147 7.80 -5.77 5.11
N MET A 148 8.05 -5.76 3.80
CA MET A 148 9.00 -4.87 3.15
C MET A 148 8.29 -3.65 2.56
N GLY A 149 8.35 -2.53 3.28
CA GLY A 149 7.87 -1.22 2.82
C GLY A 149 8.95 -0.36 2.16
N THR A 150 10.23 -0.72 2.34
CA THR A 150 11.36 -0.02 1.71
C THR A 150 11.29 -0.14 0.18
N THR A 151 11.31 1.03 -0.49
CA THR A 151 11.35 1.16 -1.95
C THR A 151 12.78 1.05 -2.50
N GLY A 152 12.91 0.79 -3.80
CA GLY A 152 14.21 0.61 -4.45
C GLY A 152 14.83 -0.76 -4.16
N GLY A 153 16.14 -0.88 -4.39
CA GLY A 153 16.85 -2.16 -4.45
C GLY A 153 16.52 -2.96 -5.71
N ASP A 154 17.14 -4.13 -5.87
CA ASP A 154 16.78 -5.08 -6.92
C ASP A 154 15.50 -5.82 -6.52
N ARG A 155 14.37 -5.37 -7.04
CA ARG A 155 13.04 -5.93 -6.73
C ARG A 155 12.87 -7.35 -7.25
N HIS A 156 13.49 -7.68 -8.38
CA HIS A 156 13.40 -9.01 -8.96
C HIS A 156 14.16 -10.02 -8.09
N LYS A 157 15.39 -9.68 -7.70
CA LYS A 157 16.19 -10.47 -6.76
C LYS A 157 15.50 -10.63 -5.41
N LEU A 158 14.94 -9.55 -4.85
CA LEU A 158 14.17 -9.58 -3.60
C LEU A 158 13.06 -10.64 -3.65
N LEU A 159 12.24 -10.62 -4.71
CA LEU A 159 11.13 -11.56 -4.88
C LEU A 159 11.63 -13.00 -5.09
N GLN A 160 12.66 -13.19 -5.90
CA GLN A 160 13.26 -14.52 -6.15
C GLN A 160 13.83 -15.14 -4.88
N ASP A 161 14.67 -14.40 -4.14
CA ASP A 161 15.32 -14.88 -2.93
C ASP A 161 14.28 -15.26 -1.85
N THR A 162 13.28 -14.40 -1.66
CA THR A 162 12.19 -14.64 -0.70
C THR A 162 11.40 -15.90 -1.07
N LYS A 163 11.10 -16.07 -2.37
CA LYS A 163 10.37 -17.24 -2.87
C LYS A 163 11.17 -18.51 -2.67
N HIS A 164 12.46 -18.49 -3.00
CA HIS A 164 13.35 -19.62 -2.85
C HIS A 164 13.52 -20.02 -1.37
N ALA A 165 13.58 -19.04 -0.46
CA ALA A 165 13.70 -19.29 0.97
C ALA A 165 12.43 -19.86 1.61
N GLY A 166 11.28 -19.77 0.94
CA GLY A 166 9.97 -20.23 1.42
C GLY A 166 9.40 -19.41 2.59
N VAL A 167 9.89 -18.18 2.77
CA VAL A 167 9.51 -17.30 3.88
C VAL A 167 8.26 -16.49 3.53
N TYR A 168 7.39 -16.30 4.53
CA TYR A 168 6.20 -15.47 4.39
C TYR A 168 6.58 -13.99 4.32
N ALA A 169 6.13 -13.27 3.29
CA ALA A 169 6.38 -11.85 3.19
C ALA A 169 5.25 -11.05 2.55
N VAL A 170 5.04 -9.83 3.02
CA VAL A 170 4.32 -8.79 2.26
C VAL A 170 5.35 -7.85 1.67
N ILE A 171 5.38 -7.71 0.35
CA ILE A 171 6.32 -6.82 -0.34
C ILE A 171 5.50 -5.82 -1.14
N ALA A 172 5.49 -4.55 -0.69
CA ALA A 172 4.70 -3.51 -1.33
C ALA A 172 5.42 -2.15 -1.29
N PRO A 173 5.63 -1.48 -2.45
CA PRO A 173 6.27 -0.17 -2.50
C PRO A 173 5.32 0.98 -2.10
N GLN A 174 4.03 0.69 -1.92
CA GLN A 174 3.01 1.62 -1.48
C GLN A 174 2.21 0.97 -0.35
N MET A 175 2.40 1.46 0.87
CA MET A 175 1.76 0.92 2.08
C MET A 175 0.45 1.64 2.44
N GLY A 176 0.13 2.77 1.80
CA GLY A 176 -1.13 3.47 2.00
C GLY A 176 -2.28 2.73 1.34
N LYS A 177 -2.87 1.75 2.03
CA LYS A 177 -3.81 0.78 1.45
C LYS A 177 -5.01 1.42 0.72
N GLN A 178 -5.49 2.58 1.19
CA GLN A 178 -6.60 3.29 0.54
C GLN A 178 -6.19 3.89 -0.81
N VAL A 179 -4.95 4.38 -0.93
CA VAL A 179 -4.38 4.83 -2.21
C VAL A 179 -4.21 3.64 -3.15
N VAL A 180 -3.76 2.48 -2.65
CA VAL A 180 -3.68 1.24 -3.43
C VAL A 180 -5.07 0.80 -3.93
N ALA A 181 -6.10 0.89 -3.08
CA ALA A 181 -7.47 0.56 -3.47
C ALA A 181 -7.98 1.48 -4.59
N PHE A 182 -7.68 2.78 -4.52
CA PHE A 182 -7.99 3.73 -5.60
C PHE A 182 -7.26 3.36 -6.90
N GLN A 183 -5.96 3.05 -6.84
CA GLN A 183 -5.20 2.61 -8.01
C GLN A 183 -5.81 1.36 -8.64
N ALA A 184 -6.17 0.36 -7.83
CA ALA A 184 -6.79 -0.87 -8.30
C ALA A 184 -8.16 -0.61 -8.92
N MET A 185 -8.96 0.30 -8.35
CA MET A 185 -10.25 0.71 -8.92
C MET A 185 -10.07 1.32 -10.31
N MET A 186 -9.12 2.26 -10.46
CA MET A 186 -8.83 2.88 -11.76
C MET A 186 -8.34 1.86 -12.78
N GLU A 187 -7.49 0.92 -12.35
CA GLU A 187 -7.00 -0.15 -13.22
C GLU A 187 -8.13 -1.08 -13.69
N MET A 188 -9.00 -1.53 -12.78
CA MET A 188 -10.16 -2.37 -13.13
C MET A 188 -11.11 -1.66 -14.08
N MET A 189 -11.43 -0.38 -13.83
CA MET A 189 -12.27 0.41 -14.72
C MET A 189 -11.67 0.53 -16.12
N ALA A 190 -10.35 0.76 -16.20
CA ALA A 190 -9.64 0.88 -17.46
C ALA A 190 -9.54 -0.43 -18.25
N GLN A 191 -9.50 -1.58 -17.57
CA GLN A 191 -9.52 -2.90 -18.20
C GLN A 191 -10.91 -3.24 -18.76
N GLU A 192 -11.97 -2.91 -18.02
CA GLU A 192 -13.34 -3.25 -18.40
C GLU A 192 -13.91 -2.32 -19.49
N PHE A 193 -13.53 -1.04 -19.47
CA PHE A 193 -14.13 -0.01 -20.34
C PHE A 193 -13.08 0.77 -21.15
N PRO A 194 -12.32 0.10 -22.04
CA PRO A 194 -11.29 0.77 -22.83
C PRO A 194 -11.89 1.87 -23.72
N GLY A 195 -11.26 3.05 -23.75
CA GLY A 195 -11.72 4.19 -24.54
C GLY A 195 -12.98 4.92 -24.01
N ALA A 196 -13.48 4.57 -22.82
CA ALA A 196 -14.71 5.17 -22.27
C ALA A 196 -14.66 6.70 -22.10
N PHE A 197 -13.46 7.27 -21.99
CA PHE A 197 -13.23 8.71 -21.88
C PHE A 197 -12.52 9.29 -23.13
N SER A 198 -12.58 8.61 -24.27
CA SER A 198 -12.03 9.14 -25.53
C SER A 198 -12.62 10.52 -25.87
N GLY A 199 -11.72 11.46 -26.17
CA GLY A 199 -12.05 12.86 -26.45
C GLY A 199 -12.09 13.77 -25.22
N TYR A 200 -12.06 13.24 -24.00
CA TYR A 200 -11.90 14.06 -22.80
C TYR A 200 -10.48 14.62 -22.72
N ASN A 201 -10.35 15.79 -22.09
CA ASN A 201 -9.06 16.39 -21.74
C ASN A 201 -8.69 16.01 -20.31
N LEU A 202 -7.44 15.62 -20.06
CA LEU A 202 -6.91 15.29 -18.74
C LEU A 202 -5.95 16.40 -18.26
N SER A 203 -6.11 16.81 -17.00
CA SER A 203 -5.11 17.57 -16.25
C SER A 203 -4.72 16.79 -15.01
N VAL A 204 -3.41 16.64 -14.77
CA VAL A 204 -2.89 15.98 -13.57
C VAL A 204 -1.93 16.92 -12.86
N THR A 205 -2.21 17.16 -11.59
CA THR A 205 -1.33 17.96 -10.72
C THR A 205 -0.97 17.14 -9.48
N GLU A 206 0.31 17.14 -9.11
CA GLU A 206 0.78 16.52 -7.88
C GLU A 206 1.63 17.48 -7.04
N SER A 207 1.53 17.33 -5.72
CA SER A 207 2.38 18.02 -4.76
C SER A 207 2.98 17.07 -3.75
N HIS A 208 4.29 17.24 -3.55
CA HIS A 208 5.13 16.49 -2.63
C HIS A 208 6.20 17.44 -2.07
N GLN A 209 7.01 16.95 -1.15
CA GLN A 209 8.19 17.66 -0.64
C GLN A 209 9.04 18.25 -1.76
N ARG A 210 9.62 19.43 -1.52
CA ARG A 210 10.44 20.17 -2.51
C ARG A 210 11.58 19.33 -3.11
N THR A 211 12.18 18.45 -2.33
CA THR A 211 13.30 17.58 -2.73
C THR A 211 12.88 16.40 -3.61
N LYS A 212 11.57 16.11 -3.74
CA LYS A 212 11.06 15.02 -4.57
C LYS A 212 10.97 15.45 -6.04
N ALA A 213 12.04 15.19 -6.78
CA ALA A 213 12.14 15.56 -8.21
C ALA A 213 11.35 14.62 -9.14
N ASP A 214 11.24 13.34 -8.76
CA ASP A 214 10.56 12.30 -9.53
C ASP A 214 9.04 12.37 -9.36
N THR A 215 8.33 12.04 -10.45
CA THR A 215 6.88 11.85 -10.43
C THR A 215 6.53 10.67 -9.54
N SER A 216 5.49 10.81 -8.73
CA SER A 216 4.97 9.73 -7.89
C SER A 216 4.67 8.47 -8.71
N GLY A 217 5.18 7.31 -8.27
CA GLY A 217 4.83 6.02 -8.90
C GLY A 217 3.32 5.75 -8.85
N THR A 218 2.62 6.26 -7.83
CA THR A 218 1.15 6.23 -7.78
C THR A 218 0.54 7.03 -8.93
N ALA A 219 1.03 8.25 -9.19
CA ALA A 219 0.50 9.10 -10.26
C ALA A 219 0.69 8.46 -11.63
N LYS A 220 1.88 7.88 -11.89
CA LYS A 220 2.17 7.14 -13.13
C LYS A 220 1.21 5.99 -13.37
N ALA A 221 0.93 5.19 -12.35
CA ALA A 221 0.00 4.06 -12.46
C ALA A 221 -1.44 4.50 -12.74
N VAL A 222 -1.90 5.60 -12.12
CA VAL A 222 -3.23 6.17 -12.39
C VAL A 222 -3.30 6.75 -13.80
N VAL A 223 -2.29 7.50 -14.23
CA VAL A 223 -2.19 8.01 -15.62
C VAL A 223 -2.19 6.87 -16.63
N GLY A 224 -1.45 5.80 -16.41
CA GLY A 224 -1.47 4.62 -17.28
C GLY A 224 -2.85 3.97 -17.39
N SER A 225 -3.66 4.03 -16.34
CA SER A 225 -5.06 3.57 -16.37
C SER A 225 -5.96 4.54 -17.15
N LEU A 226 -5.78 5.84 -16.94
CA LEU A 226 -6.48 6.90 -17.69
C LEU A 226 -6.16 6.86 -19.19
N GLN A 227 -4.92 6.58 -19.57
CA GLN A 227 -4.53 6.37 -20.98
C GLN A 227 -5.32 5.22 -21.62
N ARG A 228 -5.47 4.09 -20.93
CA ARG A 228 -6.27 2.95 -21.41
C ARG A 228 -7.77 3.28 -21.53
N LEU A 229 -8.25 4.25 -20.75
CA LEU A 229 -9.59 4.81 -20.88
C LEU A 229 -9.74 5.76 -22.08
N GLY A 230 -8.69 5.96 -22.88
CA GLY A 230 -8.74 6.74 -24.13
C GLY A 230 -8.26 8.19 -24.02
N LEU A 231 -7.61 8.55 -22.91
CA LEU A 231 -7.06 9.89 -22.69
C LEU A 231 -5.65 9.99 -23.27
N ASP A 232 -5.41 10.96 -24.14
CA ASP A 232 -4.08 11.26 -24.66
C ASP A 232 -3.33 12.16 -23.67
N PHE A 233 -2.44 11.56 -22.88
CA PHE A 233 -1.71 12.27 -21.83
C PHE A 233 -0.40 11.55 -21.54
N SER A 234 0.72 12.26 -21.47
CA SER A 234 2.03 11.70 -21.13
C SER A 234 2.36 11.90 -19.65
N GLU A 235 3.18 11.01 -19.08
CA GLU A 235 3.73 11.21 -17.73
C GLU A 235 4.52 12.53 -17.60
N SER A 236 5.08 13.03 -18.70
CA SER A 236 5.77 14.32 -18.77
C SER A 236 4.85 15.52 -18.52
N ASP A 237 3.55 15.35 -18.75
CA ASP A 237 2.56 16.43 -18.72
C ASP A 237 2.02 16.63 -17.29
N ILE A 238 2.40 15.76 -16.36
CA ILE A 238 2.05 15.87 -14.94
C ILE A 238 2.68 17.14 -14.37
N ARG A 239 1.82 18.05 -13.90
CA ARG A 239 2.25 19.29 -13.28
C ARG A 239 2.71 19.04 -11.84
N LYS A 240 4.02 19.16 -11.61
CA LYS A 240 4.65 18.96 -10.30
C LYS A 240 4.73 20.29 -9.53
N ILE A 241 3.88 20.46 -8.52
CA ILE A 241 3.93 21.63 -7.63
C ILE A 241 4.87 21.34 -6.46
N ARG A 242 5.96 22.10 -6.36
CA ARG A 242 7.03 21.96 -5.35
C ARG A 242 7.37 23.27 -4.62
N GLU A 243 6.97 24.40 -5.18
CA GLU A 243 7.24 25.72 -4.61
C GLU A 243 6.27 26.03 -3.48
N LYS A 244 6.79 26.42 -2.30
CA LYS A 244 6.01 26.61 -1.07
C LYS A 244 4.73 27.43 -1.30
N GLY A 245 4.84 28.60 -1.94
CA GLY A 245 3.67 29.45 -2.21
C GLY A 245 2.59 28.72 -3.01
N ALA A 246 2.96 28.04 -4.10
CA ALA A 246 2.01 27.28 -4.89
C ALA A 246 1.43 26.05 -4.15
N GLN A 247 2.18 25.43 -3.24
CA GLN A 247 1.67 24.33 -2.40
C GLN A 247 0.59 24.80 -1.43
N LEU A 248 0.79 25.98 -0.82
CA LEU A 248 -0.18 26.60 0.09
C LEU A 248 -1.40 27.11 -0.69
N ASP A 249 -1.17 27.86 -1.77
CA ASP A 249 -2.20 28.64 -2.44
C ASP A 249 -3.03 27.80 -3.43
N GLN A 250 -2.38 26.91 -4.19
CA GLN A 250 -3.03 26.14 -5.27
C GLN A 250 -3.44 24.74 -4.84
N MET A 251 -2.64 24.10 -3.99
CA MET A 251 -2.89 22.72 -3.55
C MET A 251 -3.46 22.65 -2.13
N HIS A 252 -3.57 23.79 -1.44
CA HIS A 252 -4.09 23.91 -0.07
C HIS A 252 -3.40 22.94 0.90
N VAL A 253 -2.10 22.71 0.71
CA VAL A 253 -1.29 21.93 1.64
C VAL A 253 -1.13 22.75 2.92
N PRO A 254 -1.45 22.21 4.11
CA PRO A 254 -1.20 22.91 5.36
C PRO A 254 0.29 23.22 5.55
N GLU A 255 0.61 24.38 6.14
CA GLU A 255 2.02 24.82 6.28
C GLU A 255 2.86 23.81 7.07
N ASN A 256 2.29 23.19 8.10
CA ASN A 256 2.95 22.15 8.90
C ASN A 256 3.11 20.80 8.18
N ALA A 257 2.52 20.63 7.00
CA ALA A 257 2.57 19.41 6.19
C ALA A 257 3.53 19.50 4.99
N LEU A 258 4.14 20.66 4.73
CA LEU A 258 5.01 20.88 3.56
C LEU A 258 6.18 19.87 3.48
N ASP A 259 6.74 19.49 4.63
CA ASP A 259 7.85 18.53 4.73
C ASP A 259 7.39 17.06 4.73
N GLY A 260 6.11 16.79 4.51
CA GLY A 260 5.55 15.45 4.50
C GLY A 260 4.11 15.43 4.05
N HIS A 261 3.88 15.55 2.75
CA HIS A 261 2.58 15.38 2.13
C HIS A 261 2.71 14.71 0.76
N ALA A 262 1.58 14.20 0.28
CA ALA A 262 1.41 13.67 -1.07
C ALA A 262 -0.02 13.98 -1.53
N PHE A 263 -0.19 15.06 -2.28
CA PHE A 263 -1.49 15.55 -2.77
C PHE A 263 -1.54 15.32 -4.28
N HIS A 264 -2.62 14.74 -4.79
CA HIS A 264 -2.78 14.50 -6.22
C HIS A 264 -4.21 14.82 -6.63
N THR A 265 -4.35 15.47 -7.79
CA THR A 265 -5.62 15.79 -8.43
C THR A 265 -5.56 15.35 -9.89
N TYR A 266 -6.56 14.58 -10.32
CA TYR A 266 -6.77 14.15 -11.71
C TYR A 266 -8.12 14.72 -12.16
N ALA A 267 -8.11 15.69 -13.07
CA ALA A 267 -9.30 16.37 -13.56
C ALA A 267 -9.54 16.04 -15.03
N LEU A 268 -10.74 15.57 -15.36
CA LEU A 268 -11.15 15.25 -16.72
C LEU A 268 -12.30 16.19 -17.12
N THR A 269 -12.25 16.70 -18.35
CA THR A 269 -13.30 17.58 -18.89
C THR A 269 -13.72 17.10 -20.29
N SER A 270 -15.04 17.02 -20.54
CA SER A 270 -15.58 16.62 -21.84
C SER A 270 -15.20 17.63 -22.95
N PRO A 271 -15.19 17.21 -24.24
CA PRO A 271 -14.84 18.11 -25.35
C PRO A 271 -15.66 19.41 -25.41
N ASP A 272 -16.94 19.36 -25.03
CA ASP A 272 -17.87 20.49 -25.01
C ASP A 272 -17.87 21.28 -23.68
N GLY A 273 -17.07 20.85 -22.70
CA GLY A 273 -16.95 21.46 -21.39
C GLY A 273 -18.14 21.24 -20.45
N SER A 274 -19.12 20.42 -20.83
CA SER A 274 -20.35 20.23 -20.04
C SER A 274 -20.22 19.24 -18.88
N VAL A 275 -19.23 18.35 -18.93
CA VAL A 275 -18.98 17.33 -17.89
C VAL A 275 -17.57 17.46 -17.35
N SER A 276 -17.46 17.46 -16.02
CA SER A 276 -16.18 17.41 -15.31
C SER A 276 -16.17 16.27 -14.29
N PHE A 277 -15.05 15.56 -14.25
CA PHE A 277 -14.73 14.59 -13.19
C PHE A 277 -13.46 15.05 -12.48
N GLU A 278 -13.43 14.90 -11.17
CA GLU A 278 -12.23 15.14 -10.37
C GLU A 278 -12.01 13.97 -9.40
N PHE A 279 -10.80 13.45 -9.39
CA PHE A 279 -10.33 12.50 -8.39
C PHE A 279 -9.21 13.14 -7.59
N GLN A 280 -9.37 13.21 -6.28
CA GLN A 280 -8.37 13.77 -5.39
C GLN A 280 -8.03 12.81 -4.24
N HIS A 281 -6.75 12.71 -3.91
CA HIS A 281 -6.30 12.06 -2.69
C HIS A 281 -5.13 12.83 -2.07
N ASN A 282 -5.34 13.26 -0.82
CA ASN A 282 -4.43 14.13 -0.09
C ASN A 282 -3.94 13.41 1.17
N VAL A 283 -2.65 13.15 1.24
CA VAL A 283 -2.01 12.54 2.40
C VAL A 283 -1.18 13.59 3.12
N ILE A 284 -1.41 13.73 4.43
CA ILE A 284 -0.55 14.49 5.34
C ILE A 284 0.20 13.51 6.23
N GLY A 285 1.50 13.75 6.40
CA GLY A 285 2.36 12.96 7.25
C GLY A 285 2.54 11.53 6.75
N ARG A 286 2.60 10.60 7.70
CA ARG A 286 3.00 9.20 7.46
C ARG A 286 1.99 8.17 7.96
N GLN A 287 0.94 8.61 8.63
CA GLN A 287 0.02 7.74 9.35
C GLN A 287 -0.65 6.71 8.43
N ILE A 288 -1.08 7.11 7.23
CA ILE A 288 -1.70 6.17 6.27
C ILE A 288 -0.78 4.98 5.92
N TYR A 289 0.53 5.23 5.80
CA TYR A 289 1.50 4.19 5.48
C TYR A 289 1.79 3.31 6.70
N ALA A 290 1.93 3.94 7.88
CA ALA A 290 2.13 3.23 9.14
C ALA A 290 0.96 2.27 9.44
N GLU A 291 -0.29 2.77 9.37
CA GLU A 291 -1.48 1.96 9.64
C GLU A 291 -1.67 0.84 8.60
N GLY A 292 -1.43 1.12 7.32
CA GLY A 292 -1.48 0.08 6.28
C GLY A 292 -0.39 -0.98 6.43
N THR A 293 0.77 -0.61 6.98
CA THR A 293 1.84 -1.56 7.28
C THR A 293 1.49 -2.44 8.48
N VAL A 294 0.84 -1.89 9.50
CA VAL A 294 0.29 -2.69 10.61
C VAL A 294 -0.75 -3.68 10.07
N ASP A 295 -1.67 -3.25 9.20
CA ASP A 295 -2.63 -4.17 8.58
C ASP A 295 -1.96 -5.28 7.77
N ALA A 296 -0.88 -4.96 7.06
CA ALA A 296 -0.09 -5.96 6.34
C ALA A 296 0.59 -6.96 7.29
N ALA A 297 1.09 -6.51 8.44
CA ALA A 297 1.67 -7.39 9.46
C ALA A 297 0.61 -8.33 10.06
N LEU A 298 -0.58 -7.81 10.38
CA LEU A 298 -1.71 -8.62 10.87
C LEU A 298 -2.19 -9.64 9.84
N PHE A 299 -2.31 -9.20 8.58
CA PHE A 299 -2.60 -10.10 7.47
C PHE A 299 -1.54 -11.21 7.38
N LEU A 300 -0.26 -10.86 7.42
CA LEU A 300 0.83 -11.82 7.30
C LEU A 300 0.87 -12.81 8.46
N ALA A 301 0.65 -12.35 9.70
CA ALA A 301 0.53 -13.19 10.89
C ALA A 301 -0.53 -14.28 10.70
N LYS A 302 -1.70 -13.89 10.18
CA LYS A 302 -2.75 -14.84 9.84
C LYS A 302 -2.34 -15.85 8.77
N GLN A 303 -1.65 -15.42 7.71
CA GLN A 303 -1.17 -16.34 6.66
C GLN A 303 -0.14 -17.36 7.20
N VAL A 304 0.74 -16.92 8.10
CA VAL A 304 1.71 -17.78 8.79
C VAL A 304 0.98 -18.81 9.66
N HIS A 305 0.04 -18.35 10.51
CA HIS A 305 -0.76 -19.22 11.39
C HIS A 305 -1.53 -20.28 10.60
N ASP A 306 -2.21 -19.86 9.53
CA ASP A 306 -3.02 -20.75 8.69
C ASP A 306 -2.17 -21.63 7.74
N LYS A 307 -0.85 -21.42 7.71
CA LYS A 307 0.11 -22.14 6.87
C LYS A 307 -0.26 -22.13 5.38
N THR A 308 -0.84 -21.03 4.89
CA THR A 308 -1.36 -20.89 3.52
C THR A 308 -0.28 -21.17 2.48
N GLU A 309 -0.54 -21.91 1.40
CA GLU A 309 0.48 -22.25 0.38
C GLU A 309 1.20 -21.04 -0.22
N GLN A 310 0.47 -19.95 -0.50
CA GLN A 310 1.08 -18.69 -0.93
C GLN A 310 1.96 -18.12 0.20
N ARG A 311 3.20 -17.77 -0.16
CA ARG A 311 4.20 -17.21 0.78
C ARG A 311 4.46 -15.72 0.58
N ILE A 312 4.34 -15.22 -0.65
CA ILE A 312 4.60 -13.81 -0.96
C ILE A 312 3.28 -13.13 -1.32
N PHE A 313 3.06 -11.98 -0.70
CA PHE A 313 1.85 -11.18 -0.83
C PHE A 313 2.20 -9.72 -1.11
N ASN A 314 1.20 -8.97 -1.57
CA ASN A 314 1.28 -7.53 -1.75
C ASN A 314 0.08 -6.84 -1.05
N MET A 315 -0.02 -5.52 -1.20
CA MET A 315 -1.11 -4.75 -0.55
C MET A 315 -2.50 -5.02 -1.15
N ILE A 316 -2.60 -5.54 -2.38
CA ILE A 316 -3.87 -5.98 -2.96
C ILE A 316 -4.38 -7.25 -2.25
N ASP A 317 -3.49 -8.17 -1.90
CA ASP A 317 -3.85 -9.36 -1.13
C ASP A 317 -4.38 -8.97 0.26
N VAL A 318 -3.70 -8.00 0.92
CA VAL A 318 -4.14 -7.43 2.20
C VAL A 318 -5.54 -6.80 2.06
N LEU A 319 -5.77 -5.99 1.01
CA LEU A 319 -7.09 -5.38 0.75
C LEU A 319 -8.19 -6.43 0.52
N LYS A 320 -7.90 -7.50 -0.22
CA LYS A 320 -8.87 -8.57 -0.52
C LYS A 320 -9.26 -9.38 0.71
N ALA A 321 -8.41 -9.43 1.73
CA ALA A 321 -8.69 -10.12 2.98
C ALA A 321 -9.73 -9.39 3.86
N GLY A 322 -10.02 -8.11 3.58
CA GLY A 322 -11.00 -7.32 4.31
C GLY A 322 -10.41 -6.53 5.48
N ALA A 323 -11.29 -5.95 6.30
CA ALA A 323 -10.87 -5.17 7.46
C ALA A 323 -10.22 -6.07 8.52
N MET A 324 -9.04 -5.68 8.99
CA MET A 324 -8.31 -6.36 10.06
C MET A 324 -8.53 -5.72 11.43
N ARG A 325 -8.95 -4.45 11.44
CA ARG A 325 -9.22 -3.60 12.58
C ARG A 325 -10.31 -2.61 12.19
#